data_AF-A0A4U9HW05-F1
#
_entry.id   AF-A0A4U9HW05-F1
#
_cell.length_a   1.000
_cell.length_b   1.000
_cell.length_c   1.000
_cell.angle_alpha   90.00
_cell.angle_beta   90.00
_cell.angle_gamma   90.00
#
_symmetry.space_group_name_H-M   'P 1'
#
loop_
_entity.id
_entity.type
_entity.pdbx_description
1 polymer ?
#
loop_
_entity_poly.entity_id
_entity_poly.type
_entity_poly.pdbx_seq_one_letter_code
_entity_poly.pdbx_strand_id
1 'polypeptide(L)'
;MKHGEQPYDFSHGNTINGKAFDMNKPMFAAKRGQYEKWVISGEGDMMLHPFHIHGTQFRILSENGKPPAAHRAGWKDTVRVEGARSEVLVQFNHEASAEHAYMAHCHLLEHEDTGMMMGFTVA
;
A
#
# COMPACT_ATOMS: atom_id res chain seq x y z
N MET A 1 -1.08 -30.91 -21.09
CA MET A 1 -0.75 -29.64 -20.41
C MET A 1 0.50 -29.89 -19.59
N LYS A 2 1.59 -29.14 -19.82
CA LYS A 2 2.86 -29.35 -19.12
C LYS A 2 2.82 -28.69 -17.74
N HIS A 3 2.41 -29.44 -16.73
CA HIS A 3 2.26 -28.95 -15.35
C HIS A 3 3.56 -28.99 -14.52
N GLY A 4 4.74 -28.65 -15.08
CA GLY A 4 5.97 -28.80 -14.29
C GLY A 4 7.28 -28.25 -14.86
N GLU A 5 7.26 -27.40 -15.89
CA GLU A 5 8.52 -26.85 -16.46
C GLU A 5 8.87 -25.43 -15.97
N GLN A 6 7.99 -24.77 -15.22
CA GLN A 6 8.28 -23.44 -14.66
C GLN A 6 8.57 -23.56 -13.16
N PRO A 7 9.72 -23.08 -12.67
CA PRO A 7 9.97 -22.99 -11.24
C PRO A 7 8.88 -22.13 -10.58
N TYR A 8 8.48 -22.50 -9.36
CA TYR A 8 7.42 -21.79 -8.64
C TYR A 8 7.88 -20.36 -8.32
N ASP A 9 7.08 -19.37 -8.72
CA ASP A 9 7.36 -17.95 -8.46
C ASP A 9 6.81 -17.56 -7.10
N PHE A 10 7.70 -17.52 -6.11
CA PHE A 10 7.35 -17.07 -4.76
C PHE A 10 7.30 -15.55 -4.64
N SER A 11 7.88 -14.79 -5.57
CA SER A 11 8.04 -13.32 -5.47
C SER A 11 6.90 -12.50 -6.10
N HIS A 12 6.03 -13.11 -6.90
CA HIS A 12 4.92 -12.43 -7.57
C HIS A 12 3.55 -13.00 -7.17
N GLY A 13 3.44 -13.59 -5.98
CA GLY A 13 2.18 -14.15 -5.47
C GLY A 13 1.15 -13.09 -5.09
N ASN A 14 1.61 -11.89 -4.72
CA ASN A 14 0.76 -10.77 -4.33
C ASN A 14 1.11 -9.50 -5.12
N THR A 15 0.14 -8.60 -5.31
CA THR A 15 0.33 -7.42 -6.17
C THR A 15 -0.42 -6.19 -5.66
N ILE A 16 0.05 -5.02 -6.08
CA ILE A 16 -0.68 -3.74 -6.00
C ILE A 16 -0.84 -3.23 -7.44
N ASN A 17 -2.06 -2.84 -7.83
CA ASN A 17 -2.38 -2.41 -9.20
C ASN A 17 -1.92 -3.42 -10.29
N GLY A 18 -2.04 -4.71 -9.99
CA GLY A 18 -1.67 -5.81 -10.90
C GLY A 18 -0.18 -6.01 -11.10
N LYS A 19 0.67 -5.39 -10.26
CA LYS A 19 2.13 -5.53 -10.29
C LYS A 19 2.65 -5.96 -8.93
N ALA A 20 3.53 -6.96 -8.92
CA ALA A 20 4.37 -7.20 -7.76
C ALA A 20 5.39 -6.06 -7.62
N PHE A 21 5.97 -5.92 -6.44
CA PHE A 21 6.97 -4.91 -6.16
C PHE A 21 8.15 -4.96 -7.14
N ASP A 22 8.48 -3.81 -7.74
CA ASP A 22 9.68 -3.59 -8.54
C ASP A 22 10.48 -2.46 -7.89
N MET A 23 11.57 -2.83 -7.21
CA MET A 23 12.42 -1.90 -6.47
C MET A 23 13.07 -0.84 -7.35
N ASN A 24 13.22 -1.11 -8.66
CA ASN A 24 13.87 -0.19 -9.59
C ASN A 24 12.87 0.77 -10.27
N LYS A 25 11.57 0.62 -10.00
CA LYS A 25 10.52 1.36 -10.70
C LYS A 25 9.42 1.84 -9.76
N PRO A 26 9.57 3.06 -9.20
CA PRO A 26 8.49 3.72 -8.48
C PRO A 26 7.21 3.79 -9.32
N MET A 27 6.07 3.50 -8.70
CA MET A 27 4.79 3.39 -9.39
C MET A 27 4.22 4.76 -9.78
N PHE A 28 4.44 5.79 -8.96
CA PHE A 28 4.05 7.18 -9.21
C PHE A 28 4.89 8.16 -8.38
N ALA A 29 4.67 9.46 -8.62
CA ALA A 29 5.20 10.56 -7.82
C ALA A 29 4.06 11.29 -7.11
N ALA A 30 4.07 11.32 -5.77
CA ALA A 30 3.14 12.09 -4.97
C ALA A 30 3.63 13.54 -4.82
N LYS A 31 2.71 14.48 -4.61
CA LYS A 31 3.05 15.89 -4.47
C LYS A 31 3.48 16.22 -3.04
N ARG A 32 4.64 16.86 -2.87
CA ARG A 32 5.11 17.34 -1.57
C ARG A 32 4.21 18.46 -1.04
N GLY A 33 3.89 18.38 0.26
CA GLY A 33 3.13 19.39 1.00
C GLY A 33 1.65 19.48 0.61
N GLN A 34 1.13 18.61 -0.25
CA GLN A 34 -0.27 18.62 -0.67
C GLN A 34 -1.03 17.44 -0.07
N TYR A 35 -2.28 17.68 0.29
CA TYR A 35 -3.17 16.60 0.71
C TYR A 35 -3.64 15.82 -0.51
N GLU A 36 -3.48 14.50 -0.44
CA GLU A 36 -4.01 13.57 -1.42
C GLU A 36 -4.96 12.59 -0.74
N LYS A 37 -6.03 12.23 -1.44
CA LYS A 37 -6.90 11.13 -1.01
C LYS A 37 -6.46 9.86 -1.69
N TRP A 38 -5.98 8.89 -0.92
CA TRP A 38 -5.64 7.57 -1.43
C TRP A 38 -6.75 6.59 -1.11
N VAL A 39 -7.09 5.75 -2.10
CA VAL A 39 -8.11 4.70 -1.98
C VAL A 39 -7.40 3.37 -2.14
N ILE A 40 -7.48 2.53 -1.12
CA ILE A 40 -6.84 1.22 -1.08
C ILE A 40 -7.96 0.17 -1.06
N SER A 41 -7.96 -0.70 -2.07
CA SER A 41 -8.98 -1.76 -2.22
C SER A 41 -8.36 -3.13 -1.98
N GLY A 42 -8.99 -3.92 -1.11
CA GLY A 42 -8.77 -5.36 -0.99
C GLY A 42 -9.92 -6.17 -1.61
N GLU A 43 -10.76 -5.55 -2.45
CA GLU A 43 -11.79 -6.26 -3.19
C GLU A 43 -11.13 -7.25 -4.16
N GLY A 44 -11.30 -8.55 -3.90
CA GLY A 44 -10.68 -9.62 -4.68
C GLY A 44 -10.30 -10.83 -3.84
N ASP A 45 -10.01 -10.61 -2.55
CA ASP A 45 -9.76 -11.66 -1.56
C ASP A 45 -10.36 -11.29 -0.19
N MET A 46 -10.21 -12.17 0.80
CA MET A 46 -10.76 -12.00 2.15
C MET A 46 -9.67 -11.95 3.23
N MET A 47 -8.40 -11.81 2.85
CA MET A 47 -7.31 -11.72 3.80
C MET A 47 -7.27 -10.33 4.45
N LEU A 48 -6.75 -10.29 5.67
CA LEU A 48 -6.46 -9.03 6.35
C LEU A 48 -5.17 -8.43 5.79
N HIS A 49 -5.26 -7.21 5.28
CA HIS A 49 -4.13 -6.42 4.81
C HIS A 49 -4.01 -5.11 5.62
N PRO A 50 -3.19 -5.07 6.68
CA PRO A 50 -2.89 -3.83 7.39
C PRO A 50 -2.02 -2.96 6.47
N PHE A 51 -2.61 -2.02 5.74
CA PHE A 51 -1.89 -1.27 4.71
C PHE A 51 -1.14 -0.09 5.33
N HIS A 52 0.18 -0.08 5.20
CA HIS A 52 1.10 0.91 5.74
C HIS A 52 1.67 1.81 4.64
N ILE A 53 1.87 3.11 4.95
CA ILE A 53 2.42 4.12 4.04
C ILE A 53 3.57 4.83 4.73
N HIS A 54 4.75 4.81 4.13
CA HIS A 54 5.95 5.47 4.64
C HIS A 54 5.87 7.00 4.51
N GLY A 55 6.71 7.73 5.26
CA GLY A 55 6.91 9.17 5.08
C GLY A 55 5.76 10.07 5.55
N THR A 56 4.72 9.51 6.17
CA THR A 56 3.56 10.27 6.64
C THR A 56 2.91 9.64 7.88
N GLN A 57 2.20 10.48 8.63
CA GLN A 57 1.08 10.06 9.47
C GLN A 57 -0.16 10.67 8.81
N PHE A 58 -1.14 9.85 8.48
CA PHE A 58 -2.36 10.21 7.76
C PHE A 58 -3.61 10.20 8.65
N ARG A 59 -4.72 10.67 8.07
CA ARG A 59 -6.06 10.57 8.67
C ARG A 59 -6.88 9.55 7.91
N ILE A 60 -7.54 8.63 8.60
CA ILE A 60 -8.47 7.68 7.97
C ILE A 60 -9.79 8.41 7.70
N LEU A 61 -10.28 8.33 6.46
CA LEU A 61 -11.59 8.83 6.05
C LEU A 61 -12.64 7.71 6.08
N SER A 62 -12.25 6.53 5.61
CA SER A 62 -13.04 5.29 5.66
C SER A 62 -12.09 4.12 5.94
N GLU A 63 -12.46 3.28 6.89
CA GLU A 63 -11.76 2.03 7.21
C GLU A 63 -12.66 0.85 6.86
N ASN A 64 -12.30 0.14 5.81
CA ASN A 64 -12.97 -1.05 5.31
C ASN A 64 -14.49 -0.85 5.12
N GLY A 65 -14.85 0.25 4.45
CA GLY A 65 -16.23 0.64 4.14
C GLY A 65 -17.01 1.33 5.27
N LYS A 66 -16.36 1.64 6.40
CA LYS A 66 -17.01 2.29 7.56
C LYS A 66 -16.21 3.50 8.05
N PRO A 67 -16.85 4.49 8.71
CA PRO A 67 -16.10 5.52 9.42
C PRO A 67 -15.15 4.91 10.46
N PRO A 68 -13.95 5.47 10.69
CA PRO A 68 -13.02 4.94 11.68
C PRO A 68 -13.60 5.07 13.09
N ALA A 69 -13.31 4.10 13.95
CA ALA A 69 -13.62 4.21 15.37
C ALA A 69 -12.91 5.43 15.99
N ALA A 70 -13.48 6.02 17.05
CA ALA A 70 -12.96 7.25 17.65
C ALA A 70 -11.46 7.18 18.02
N HIS A 71 -11.01 6.06 18.59
CA HIS A 71 -9.60 5.84 18.95
C HIS A 71 -8.66 5.65 17.75
N ARG A 72 -9.20 5.47 16.53
CA ARG A 72 -8.46 5.33 15.27
C ARG A 72 -8.57 6.57 14.38
N ALA A 73 -9.39 7.56 14.77
CA ALA A 73 -9.63 8.78 13.99
C ALA A 73 -8.50 9.82 14.09
N GLY A 74 -7.46 9.55 14.88
CA GLY A 74 -6.27 10.39 15.03
C GLY A 74 -5.25 10.22 13.89
N TRP A 75 -3.98 10.41 14.24
CA TRP A 75 -2.84 10.17 13.35
C TRP A 75 -2.55 8.68 13.24
N LYS A 76 -2.50 8.17 12.01
CA LYS A 76 -2.23 6.77 11.72
C LYS A 76 -1.25 6.65 10.56
N ASP A 77 -0.51 5.57 10.57
CA ASP A 77 0.39 5.09 9.52
C ASP A 77 -0.11 3.78 8.89
N THR A 78 -1.14 3.15 9.47
CA THR A 78 -1.73 1.90 9.01
C THR A 78 -3.25 1.97 9.03
N VAL A 79 -3.89 1.44 7.98
CA VAL A 79 -5.35 1.31 7.85
C VAL A 79 -5.72 -0.13 7.53
N ARG A 80 -6.83 -0.63 8.11
CA ARG A 80 -7.33 -1.98 7.80
C ARG A 80 -7.87 -2.03 6.37
N VAL A 81 -7.52 -3.07 5.61
CA VAL A 81 -8.12 -3.41 4.32
C VAL A 81 -8.40 -4.91 4.32
N GLU A 82 -9.64 -5.32 4.10
CA GLU A 82 -10.05 -6.73 4.18
C GLU A 82 -11.38 -6.94 3.44
N GLY A 83 -11.30 -7.42 2.20
CA GLY A 83 -12.46 -7.64 1.33
C GLY A 83 -13.27 -6.38 0.95
N ALA A 84 -12.79 -5.19 1.30
CA ALA A 84 -13.44 -3.91 0.98
C ALA A 84 -12.40 -2.80 0.79
N ARG A 85 -12.88 -1.54 0.72
CA ARG A 85 -12.06 -0.35 0.48
C ARG A 85 -11.83 0.48 1.73
N SER A 86 -10.63 1.04 1.82
CA SER A 86 -10.29 2.09 2.78
C SER A 86 -9.86 3.36 2.06
N GLU A 87 -10.13 4.50 2.67
CA GLU A 87 -9.76 5.82 2.16
C GLU A 87 -8.97 6.57 3.24
N VAL A 88 -7.83 7.13 2.86
CA VAL A 88 -6.95 7.90 3.75
C VAL A 88 -6.60 9.25 3.14
N LEU A 89 -6.42 10.25 4.00
CA LEU A 89 -5.93 11.57 3.64
C LEU A 89 -4.46 11.69 4.04
N VAL A 90 -3.57 11.65 3.05
CA VAL A 90 -2.11 11.67 3.23
C VAL A 90 -1.54 13.04 2.87
N GLN A 91 -0.41 13.40 3.47
CA GLN A 91 0.43 14.51 3.06
C GLN A 91 1.89 14.14 3.34
N PHE A 92 2.78 14.41 2.39
CA PHE A 92 4.20 14.11 2.52
C PHE A 92 4.99 15.42 2.63
N ASN A 93 5.72 15.59 3.73
CA ASN A 93 6.48 16.83 3.99
C ASN A 93 7.96 16.74 3.61
N HIS A 94 8.41 15.54 3.24
CA HIS A 94 9.80 15.25 2.93
C HIS A 94 9.91 14.69 1.51
N GLU A 95 11.05 14.94 0.88
CA GLU A 95 11.35 14.45 -0.46
C GLU A 95 11.76 12.98 -0.42
N ALA A 96 11.40 12.24 -1.46
CA ALA A 96 11.85 10.86 -1.68
C ALA A 96 12.22 10.70 -3.15
N SER A 97 13.51 10.50 -3.42
CA SER A 97 14.02 10.30 -4.79
C SER A 97 13.71 8.89 -5.30
N ALA A 98 13.97 8.60 -6.56
CA ALA A 98 13.75 7.26 -7.12
C ALA A 98 14.69 6.21 -6.48
N GLU A 99 15.90 6.62 -6.10
CA GLU A 99 16.92 5.78 -5.45
C GLU A 99 16.59 5.51 -3.97
N HIS A 100 15.78 6.36 -3.34
CA HIS A 100 15.37 6.28 -1.94
C HIS A 100 13.86 6.48 -1.82
N ALA A 101 13.10 5.75 -2.65
CA ALA A 101 11.65 5.87 -2.72
C ALA A 101 10.98 5.47 -1.39
N TYR A 102 9.82 6.07 -1.10
CA TYR A 102 8.96 5.60 -0.02
C TYR A 102 8.17 4.36 -0.44
N MET A 103 7.77 3.55 0.53
CA MET A 103 6.95 2.36 0.30
C MET A 103 5.51 2.56 0.76
N ALA A 104 4.61 1.92 0.04
CA ALA A 104 3.24 1.66 0.47
C ALA A 104 2.96 0.17 0.29
N HIS A 105 2.61 -0.53 1.38
CA HIS A 105 2.59 -2.00 1.39
C HIS A 105 1.63 -2.57 2.42
N CYS A 106 1.28 -3.84 2.23
CA CYS A 106 0.67 -4.64 3.28
C CYS A 106 1.71 -4.94 4.37
N HIS A 107 1.34 -4.77 5.63
CA HIS A 107 2.22 -5.05 6.77
C HIS A 107 2.02 -6.46 7.35
N LEU A 108 1.29 -7.33 6.65
CA LEU A 108 1.45 -8.77 6.77
C LEU A 108 2.69 -9.13 5.95
N LEU A 109 3.80 -9.37 6.65
CA LEU A 109 5.14 -9.35 6.05
C LEU A 109 5.30 -10.36 4.91
N GLU A 110 4.68 -11.53 5.02
CA GLU A 110 4.74 -12.52 3.95
C GLU A 110 4.04 -12.02 2.67
N HIS A 111 3.02 -11.16 2.77
CA HIS A 111 2.41 -10.54 1.59
C HIS A 111 3.33 -9.47 0.99
N GLU A 112 4.03 -8.68 1.82
CA GLU A 112 5.05 -7.72 1.38
C GLU A 112 6.18 -8.41 0.61
N ASP A 113 6.80 -9.43 1.22
CA ASP A 113 7.95 -10.18 0.68
C ASP A 113 7.61 -10.92 -0.62
N THR A 114 6.33 -11.21 -0.84
CA THR A 114 5.83 -11.89 -2.05
C THR A 114 5.13 -10.94 -3.04
N GLY A 115 5.33 -9.63 -2.86
CA GLY A 115 5.08 -8.62 -3.89
C GLY A 115 4.03 -7.54 -3.56
N MET A 116 3.34 -7.60 -2.41
CA MET A 116 2.32 -6.61 -2.02
C MET A 116 2.90 -5.30 -1.48
N MET A 117 3.80 -4.70 -2.27
CA MET A 117 4.47 -3.45 -1.98
C MET A 117 4.65 -2.65 -3.27
N MET A 118 4.64 -1.32 -3.13
CA MET A 118 4.99 -0.42 -4.22
C MET A 118 5.89 0.71 -3.70
N GLY A 119 6.87 1.10 -4.52
CA GLY A 119 7.64 2.31 -4.32
C GLY A 119 6.94 3.53 -4.92
N PHE A 120 7.09 4.70 -4.31
CA PHE A 120 6.68 5.99 -4.88
C PHE A 120 7.66 7.10 -4.50
N THR A 121 7.77 8.11 -5.36
CA THR A 121 8.59 9.30 -5.10
C THR A 121 7.75 10.44 -4.56
N VAL A 122 8.40 11.44 -3.96
CA VAL A 122 7.75 12.67 -3.49
C VAL A 122 8.58 13.86 -3.95
N ALA A 123 7.95 14.82 -4.64
CA ALA A 123 8.57 16.04 -5.17
C ALA A 123 7.71 17.30 -4.93
#